data_AF-A0A834X8R3-F1
#
_entry.id   AF-A0A834X8R3-F1
#
_cell.length_a   1.000
_cell.length_b   1.000
_cell.length_c   1.000
_cell.angle_alpha   90.00
_cell.angle_beta   90.00
_cell.angle_gamma   90.00
#
_symmetry.space_group_name_H-M   'P 1'
#
loop_
_entity.id
_entity.type
_entity.pdbx_description
1 polymer ?
#
loop_
_entity_poly.entity_id
_entity_poly.type
_entity_poly.pdbx_seq_one_letter_code
_entity_poly.pdbx_strand_id
1 'polypeptide(L)'
;MDSQKDMGSPRGEVGEIDTRAPFQSVKAAVSLFGEVAVSREKRAVRRKSSENVLEKETQLLLAQRELNKIKKLLESSETTKNKALAELEKAKVTLQDLTTKLTQVRESKEAAMEAAEAVKDQAKQLERAKSQRAVGFEAWKLELEHARKEYTETVRELDASKQELTKIRQDFDAALEAKLAAFQTAGEAQRSAKLNSERISELSKEIAAMKANEEQAKVMAEKEAQLNSYNNAKEEAEVKLASLRKEYDPELTKELEAKLMETSAEIEVLQEQMKKAHATEMDTVRVITSELKEATKTLGEVAEEESTLRNLVASLREELEYVKKEQEQLKEKEQKAEALTADLTEELQKCRGEAHLEGLEKAADLFYEQSMKIQKLSSETEVAKKEADEMSQKAKELKQEAERAQAVAEEVGKKLELVLKEAEEVKAAEQRAVVEMKILSEMQGNNPVTNSEEHGKIKLSVEKFESVTGKVKECADLVEKAEIAAMAEVEAIKARKAETDKKLEANLKAIEEIKAATELALKNAEMADAAKLAIEGELKRLRQQEDTKGSAEATMDSENSAKPISL
;
A
#
# COMPACT_ATOMS: atom_id res chain seq x y z
N MET A 1 11.81 28.55 55.00
CA MET A 1 12.99 28.98 54.24
C MET A 1 12.48 30.03 53.26
N ASP A 2 12.27 31.26 53.74
CA ASP A 2 13.29 32.34 53.90
C ASP A 2 13.63 32.93 52.52
N SER A 3 13.61 34.24 52.23
CA SER A 3 13.39 35.47 53.01
C SER A 3 13.21 36.67 52.05
N GLN A 4 12.45 37.68 52.51
CA GLN A 4 12.65 39.14 52.40
C GLN A 4 13.18 39.82 51.12
N LYS A 5 12.53 40.93 50.69
CA LYS A 5 12.94 42.30 51.13
C LYS A 5 11.97 43.43 50.73
N ASP A 6 11.93 44.40 51.64
CA ASP A 6 11.19 45.66 51.74
C ASP A 6 11.60 46.80 50.78
N MET A 7 10.84 47.91 50.94
CA MET A 7 11.15 49.35 50.73
C MET A 7 10.51 49.93 49.47
N GLY A 8 9.80 51.07 49.45
CA GLY A 8 9.54 52.13 50.43
C GLY A 8 8.88 53.29 49.67
N SER A 9 8.06 54.09 50.36
CA SER A 9 7.44 55.31 49.80
C SER A 9 8.47 56.39 49.45
N PRO A 10 8.15 57.32 48.53
CA PRO A 10 8.24 58.72 48.94
C PRO A 10 7.07 59.62 48.51
N ARG A 11 6.90 60.65 49.35
CA ARG A 11 6.06 61.85 49.27
C ARG A 11 6.17 62.65 47.95
N GLY A 12 5.14 63.45 47.68
CA GLY A 12 5.18 64.64 46.81
C GLY A 12 3.78 65.24 46.64
N GLU A 13 3.29 66.00 47.62
CA GLU A 13 3.07 67.45 47.45
C GLU A 13 1.72 67.76 46.76
N VAL A 14 0.63 67.63 47.53
CA VAL A 14 -0.66 68.21 47.17
C VAL A 14 -0.67 69.61 47.78
N GLY A 15 -0.55 70.62 46.93
CA GLY A 15 -0.50 72.02 47.33
C GLY A 15 -1.72 72.43 48.15
N GLU A 16 -1.44 73.08 49.27
CA GLU A 16 -2.38 73.87 50.04
C GLU A 16 -2.95 74.97 49.14
N ILE A 17 -4.27 74.99 48.92
CA ILE A 17 -4.96 76.19 48.44
C ILE A 17 -5.70 76.79 49.63
N ASP A 18 -5.23 77.98 49.98
CA ASP A 18 -5.70 78.91 50.98
C ASP A 18 -7.20 79.21 50.87
N THR A 19 -7.97 78.85 51.90
CA THR A 19 -9.41 79.19 52.02
C THR A 19 -9.67 80.26 53.10
N ARG A 20 -8.74 81.19 53.35
CA ARG A 20 -8.99 82.34 54.25
C ARG A 20 -9.60 83.53 53.50
N ALA A 21 -10.84 83.84 53.86
CA ALA A 21 -11.67 84.94 53.34
C ALA A 21 -11.13 86.35 53.67
N PRO A 22 -11.67 87.41 53.04
CA PRO A 22 -12.80 88.06 53.71
C PRO A 22 -13.94 88.48 52.76
N PHE A 23 -15.13 87.98 53.10
CA PHE A 23 -16.46 88.61 53.03
C PHE A 23 -16.58 89.93 52.26
N GLN A 24 -17.58 90.00 51.37
CA GLN A 24 -18.53 91.11 51.32
C GLN A 24 -19.89 90.63 50.78
N SER A 25 -20.74 90.23 51.71
CA SER A 25 -22.17 90.54 51.76
C SER A 25 -23.00 90.51 50.46
N VAL A 26 -23.96 89.58 50.43
CA VAL A 26 -25.11 89.51 49.50
C VAL A 26 -25.97 90.81 49.51
N LYS A 27 -25.64 91.79 50.36
CA LYS A 27 -26.27 93.12 50.44
C LYS A 27 -25.73 94.14 49.40
N ALA A 28 -24.63 93.85 48.69
CA ALA A 28 -24.05 94.78 47.71
C ALA A 28 -24.58 94.60 46.26
N ALA A 29 -25.17 93.46 45.91
CA ALA A 29 -25.72 93.22 44.56
C ALA A 29 -27.15 93.74 44.35
N VAL A 30 -27.81 94.24 45.41
CA VAL A 30 -29.18 94.80 45.35
C VAL A 30 -29.19 96.33 45.15
N SER A 31 -28.03 96.99 45.08
CA SER A 31 -27.92 98.45 44.92
C SER A 31 -27.55 98.92 43.50
N LEU A 32 -27.58 98.04 42.48
CA LEU A 32 -27.25 98.38 41.08
C LEU A 32 -28.48 98.54 40.18
N PHE A 33 -29.70 98.34 40.70
CA PHE A 33 -30.96 98.66 40.03
C PHE A 33 -31.81 99.66 40.84
N GLY A 34 -31.14 100.59 41.52
CA GLY A 34 -31.75 101.79 42.07
C GLY A 34 -32.06 102.80 40.97
N GLU A 35 -33.29 102.75 40.45
CA GLU A 35 -34.18 103.90 40.24
C GLU A 35 -33.55 105.24 39.82
N VAL A 36 -33.55 105.55 38.51
CA VAL A 36 -33.59 106.94 38.01
C VAL A 36 -34.39 107.00 36.70
N ALA A 37 -35.69 107.30 36.78
CA ALA A 37 -36.46 107.89 35.68
C ALA A 37 -37.71 108.65 36.18
N VAL A 38 -37.43 109.79 36.82
CA VAL A 38 -38.05 111.11 36.64
C VAL A 38 -39.59 111.25 36.64
N SER A 39 -40.02 111.86 37.74
CA SER A 39 -41.24 112.61 38.02
C SER A 39 -41.89 113.34 36.84
N ARG A 40 -43.18 113.09 36.65
CA ARG A 40 -44.11 113.84 35.79
C ARG A 40 -44.55 115.12 36.51
N GLU A 41 -43.87 116.24 36.27
CA GLU A 41 -44.31 117.55 36.78
C GLU A 41 -44.69 118.50 35.63
N LYS A 42 -46.01 118.69 35.49
CA LYS A 42 -46.61 119.76 34.68
C LYS A 42 -46.36 121.10 35.39
N ARG A 43 -45.63 122.03 34.78
CA ARG A 43 -45.72 123.46 35.15
C ARG A 43 -45.76 124.39 33.95
N ALA A 44 -46.88 125.13 33.94
CA ALA A 44 -47.18 126.45 33.43
C ALA A 44 -46.17 127.21 32.55
N VAL A 45 -46.73 127.66 31.43
CA VAL A 45 -46.39 128.85 30.64
C VAL A 45 -46.01 130.05 31.54
N ARG A 46 -44.81 130.62 31.32
CA ARG A 46 -44.62 132.08 31.39
C ARG A 46 -43.41 132.55 30.58
N ARG A 47 -43.69 133.49 29.68
CA ARG A 47 -42.74 134.28 28.87
C ARG A 47 -41.70 134.99 29.74
N LYS A 48 -40.44 135.11 29.26
CA LYS A 48 -39.73 136.38 29.01
C LYS A 48 -38.29 136.21 28.48
N SER A 49 -37.98 137.11 27.55
CA SER A 49 -36.71 137.78 27.21
C SER A 49 -35.46 137.04 26.72
N SER A 50 -34.94 137.65 25.67
CA SER A 50 -33.83 137.37 24.77
C SER A 50 -32.49 137.80 25.36
N GLU A 51 -31.88 136.97 26.20
CA GLU A 51 -30.51 137.18 26.71
C GLU A 51 -29.91 135.84 27.12
N ASN A 52 -29.78 134.89 26.17
CA ASN A 52 -29.31 133.52 26.46
C ASN A 52 -28.69 132.81 25.23
N VAL A 53 -28.37 133.52 24.14
CA VAL A 53 -27.84 132.89 22.92
C VAL A 53 -26.41 132.39 23.14
N LEU A 54 -25.55 133.21 23.75
CA LEU A 54 -24.14 132.87 24.03
C LEU A 54 -23.98 131.74 25.06
N GLU A 55 -24.85 131.70 26.09
CA GLU A 55 -24.80 130.68 27.13
C GLU A 55 -25.26 129.31 26.60
N LYS A 56 -26.31 129.31 25.77
CA LYS A 56 -26.77 128.10 25.04
C LYS A 56 -25.74 127.62 24.01
N GLU A 57 -25.04 128.53 23.34
CA GLU A 57 -23.99 128.20 22.38
C GLU A 57 -22.74 127.61 23.07
N THR A 58 -22.35 128.15 24.23
CA THR A 58 -21.27 127.60 25.06
C THR A 58 -21.64 126.21 25.59
N GLN A 59 -22.87 126.01 26.04
CA GLN A 59 -23.39 124.69 26.44
C GLN A 59 -23.40 123.70 25.28
N LEU A 60 -23.75 124.15 24.06
CA LEU A 60 -23.71 123.31 22.85
C LEU A 60 -22.27 122.85 22.54
N LEU A 61 -21.28 123.74 22.62
CA LEU A 61 -19.87 123.40 22.38
C LEU A 61 -19.33 122.44 23.45
N LEU A 62 -19.71 122.61 24.72
CA LEU A 62 -19.36 121.67 25.79
C LEU A 62 -20.01 120.29 25.56
N ALA A 63 -21.29 120.25 25.20
CA ALA A 63 -22.01 119.03 24.86
C ALA A 63 -21.41 118.33 23.61
N GLN A 64 -21.01 119.09 22.59
CA GLN A 64 -20.30 118.56 21.41
C GLN A 64 -18.92 117.98 21.81
N ARG A 65 -18.20 118.61 22.73
CA ARG A 65 -16.92 118.10 23.24
C ARG A 65 -17.08 116.83 24.06
N GLU A 66 -18.10 116.77 24.92
CA GLU A 66 -18.46 115.58 25.69
C GLU A 66 -18.92 114.44 24.79
N LEU A 67 -19.75 114.73 23.79
CA LEU A 67 -20.18 113.77 22.78
C LEU A 67 -18.99 113.22 21.98
N ASN A 68 -18.03 114.06 21.62
CA ASN A 68 -16.79 113.60 20.98
C ASN A 68 -15.91 112.75 21.91
N LYS A 69 -15.88 113.03 23.22
CA LYS A 69 -15.19 112.17 24.21
C LYS A 69 -15.90 110.82 24.33
N ILE A 70 -17.23 110.80 24.41
CA ILE A 70 -18.03 109.58 24.49
C ILE A 70 -17.87 108.75 23.21
N LYS A 71 -17.88 109.39 22.02
CA LYS A 71 -17.59 108.70 20.75
C LYS A 71 -16.23 108.03 20.73
N LYS A 72 -15.17 108.73 21.16
CA LYS A 72 -13.82 108.14 21.26
C LYS A 72 -13.77 106.97 22.25
N LEU A 73 -14.47 107.09 23.38
CA LEU A 73 -14.57 106.00 24.36
C LEU A 73 -15.34 104.81 23.78
N LEU A 74 -16.44 105.04 23.07
CA LEU A 74 -17.21 104.02 22.37
C LEU A 74 -16.36 103.31 21.33
N GLU A 75 -15.68 104.05 20.45
CA GLU A 75 -14.75 103.49 19.45
C GLU A 75 -13.65 102.66 20.13
N SER A 76 -13.05 103.17 21.21
CA SER A 76 -12.03 102.40 21.95
C SER A 76 -12.61 101.12 22.57
N SER A 77 -13.84 101.16 23.11
CA SER A 77 -14.52 99.99 23.67
C SER A 77 -14.99 99.00 22.60
N GLU A 78 -15.36 99.47 21.41
CA GLU A 78 -15.71 98.63 20.28
C GLU A 78 -14.46 97.92 19.74
N THR A 79 -13.31 98.61 19.67
CA THR A 79 -12.05 97.97 19.27
C THR A 79 -11.59 96.91 20.28
N THR A 80 -11.75 97.14 21.60
CA THR A 80 -11.42 96.12 22.61
C THR A 80 -12.39 94.94 22.56
N LYS A 81 -13.70 95.18 22.38
CA LYS A 81 -14.69 94.12 22.16
C LYS A 81 -14.34 93.27 20.94
N ASN A 82 -14.00 93.90 19.81
CA ASN A 82 -13.66 93.19 18.58
C ASN A 82 -12.37 92.36 18.74
N LYS A 83 -11.36 92.88 19.46
CA LYS A 83 -10.16 92.11 19.82
C LYS A 83 -10.49 90.90 20.70
N ALA A 84 -11.33 91.08 21.73
CA ALA A 84 -11.76 89.99 22.61
C ALA A 84 -12.56 88.91 21.86
N LEU A 85 -13.43 89.30 20.92
CA LEU A 85 -14.14 88.34 20.06
C LEU A 85 -13.20 87.58 19.13
N ALA A 86 -12.20 88.24 18.55
CA ALA A 86 -11.19 87.59 17.72
C ALA A 86 -10.31 86.61 18.52
N GLU A 87 -9.94 86.97 19.76
CA GLU A 87 -9.22 86.08 20.67
C GLU A 87 -10.08 84.89 21.11
N LEU A 88 -11.36 85.10 21.40
CA LEU A 88 -12.29 84.03 21.72
C LEU A 88 -12.45 83.04 20.56
N GLU A 89 -12.55 83.54 19.32
CA GLU A 89 -12.68 82.68 18.15
C GLU A 89 -11.40 81.88 17.90
N LYS A 90 -10.22 82.50 18.06
CA LYS A 90 -8.93 81.78 18.04
C LYS A 90 -8.89 80.69 19.11
N ALA A 91 -9.32 80.99 20.33
CA ALA A 91 -9.34 80.03 21.43
C ALA A 91 -10.27 78.83 21.14
N LYS A 92 -11.44 79.07 20.53
CA LYS A 92 -12.35 77.99 20.11
C LYS A 92 -11.74 77.09 19.05
N VAL A 93 -11.10 77.67 18.03
CA VAL A 93 -10.40 76.89 16.99
C VAL A 93 -9.30 76.03 17.61
N THR A 94 -8.50 76.60 18.52
CA THR A 94 -7.47 75.81 19.22
C THR A 94 -8.05 74.71 20.11
N LEU A 95 -9.20 74.95 20.76
CA LEU A 95 -9.88 73.94 21.56
C LEU A 95 -10.39 72.79 20.68
N GLN A 96 -10.96 73.10 19.52
CA GLN A 96 -11.39 72.08 18.56
C GLN A 96 -10.21 71.26 18.04
N ASP A 97 -9.12 71.90 17.61
CA ASP A 97 -7.90 71.21 17.15
C ASP A 97 -7.30 70.30 18.24
N LEU A 98 -7.21 70.79 19.48
CA LEU A 98 -6.76 69.98 20.62
C LEU A 98 -7.72 68.81 20.92
N THR A 99 -9.03 69.03 20.78
CA THR A 99 -10.03 67.97 20.98
C THR A 99 -9.87 66.88 19.92
N THR A 100 -9.71 67.25 18.64
CA THR A 100 -9.50 66.29 17.54
C THR A 100 -8.18 65.53 17.69
N LYS A 101 -7.10 66.19 18.11
CA LYS A 101 -5.83 65.52 18.42
C LYS A 101 -5.96 64.56 19.59
N LEU A 102 -6.70 64.94 20.63
CA LEU A 102 -6.94 64.09 21.80
C LEU A 102 -7.75 62.85 21.43
N THR A 103 -8.78 62.97 20.59
CA THR A 103 -9.55 61.81 20.10
C THR A 103 -8.67 60.89 19.27
N GLN A 104 -7.87 61.44 18.35
CA GLN A 104 -6.95 60.65 17.53
C GLN A 104 -5.92 59.90 18.38
N VAL A 105 -5.36 60.53 19.42
CA VAL A 105 -4.42 59.87 20.33
C VAL A 105 -5.10 58.77 21.14
N ARG A 106 -6.36 58.95 21.55
CA ARG A 106 -7.14 57.92 22.26
C ARG A 106 -7.41 56.72 21.36
N GLU A 107 -7.88 56.95 20.14
CA GLU A 107 -8.12 55.89 19.14
C GLU A 107 -6.84 55.13 18.81
N SER A 108 -5.73 55.85 18.61
CA SER A 108 -4.42 55.23 18.38
C SER A 108 -3.94 54.39 19.56
N LYS A 109 -4.17 54.85 20.80
CA LYS A 109 -3.85 54.10 22.02
C LYS A 109 -4.70 52.83 22.12
N GLU A 110 -5.99 52.91 21.81
CA GLU A 110 -6.92 51.77 21.84
C GLU A 110 -6.52 50.73 20.79
N ALA A 111 -6.25 51.14 19.56
CA ALA A 111 -5.74 50.27 18.50
C ALA A 111 -4.41 49.60 18.90
N ALA A 112 -3.51 50.32 19.57
CA ALA A 112 -2.25 49.75 20.07
C ALA A 112 -2.47 48.71 21.18
N MET A 113 -3.48 48.89 22.04
CA MET A 113 -3.84 47.88 23.05
C MET A 113 -4.46 46.64 22.42
N GLU A 114 -5.36 46.81 21.45
CA GLU A 114 -5.95 45.68 20.71
C GLU A 114 -4.87 44.88 19.99
N ALA A 115 -3.91 45.56 19.33
CA ALA A 115 -2.77 44.90 18.71
C ALA A 115 -1.91 44.14 19.74
N ALA A 116 -1.68 44.71 20.92
CA ALA A 116 -0.91 44.05 21.98
C ALA A 116 -1.62 42.80 22.54
N GLU A 117 -2.94 42.86 22.76
CA GLU A 117 -3.71 41.69 23.19
C GLU A 117 -3.78 40.62 22.08
N ALA A 118 -3.89 41.01 20.81
CA ALA A 118 -3.83 40.07 19.69
C ALA A 118 -2.48 39.31 19.64
N VAL A 119 -1.36 40.02 19.81
CA VAL A 119 -0.02 39.41 19.88
C VAL A 119 0.10 38.47 21.08
N LYS A 120 -0.44 38.86 22.24
CA LYS A 120 -0.44 38.03 23.46
C LYS A 120 -1.26 36.75 23.27
N ASP A 121 -2.38 36.82 22.56
CA ASP A 121 -3.19 35.64 22.27
C ASP A 121 -2.52 34.71 21.25
N GLN A 122 -1.86 35.27 20.22
CA GLN A 122 -1.01 34.50 19.32
C GLN A 122 0.15 33.81 20.06
N ALA A 123 0.80 34.51 21.01
CA ALA A 123 1.87 33.93 21.82
C ALA A 123 1.37 32.72 22.65
N LYS A 124 0.19 32.82 23.26
CA LYS A 124 -0.42 31.69 23.99
C LYS A 124 -0.78 30.52 23.05
N GLN A 125 -1.21 30.79 21.82
CA GLN A 125 -1.49 29.73 20.83
C GLN A 125 -0.21 29.00 20.42
N LEU A 126 0.87 29.74 20.14
CA LEU A 126 2.18 29.16 19.83
C LEU A 126 2.76 28.35 20.99
N GLU A 127 2.58 28.82 22.23
CA GLU A 127 3.00 28.08 23.42
C GLU A 127 2.25 26.74 23.55
N ARG A 128 0.93 26.73 23.36
CA ARG A 128 0.13 25.48 23.35
C ARG A 128 0.56 24.53 22.24
N ALA A 129 0.79 25.04 21.02
CA ALA A 129 1.26 24.24 19.89
C ALA A 129 2.65 23.62 20.19
N LYS A 130 3.53 24.37 20.84
CA LYS A 130 4.85 23.88 21.27
C LYS A 130 4.71 22.76 22.32
N SER A 131 3.84 22.91 23.31
CA SER A 131 3.57 21.87 24.31
C SER A 131 2.97 20.61 23.69
N GLN A 132 2.01 20.74 22.76
CA GLN A 132 1.43 19.58 22.07
C GLN A 132 2.46 18.84 21.20
N ARG A 133 3.34 19.57 20.50
CA ARG A 133 4.43 18.97 19.72
C ARG A 133 5.44 18.23 20.61
N ALA A 134 5.70 18.74 21.82
CA ALA A 134 6.58 18.06 22.77
C ALA A 134 5.99 16.73 23.27
N VAL A 135 4.69 16.69 23.59
CA VAL A 135 3.99 15.45 23.98
C VAL A 135 4.00 14.42 22.85
N GLY A 136 3.73 14.84 21.61
CA GLY A 136 3.81 13.95 20.45
C GLY A 136 5.21 13.38 20.22
N PHE A 137 6.25 14.19 20.45
CA PHE A 137 7.64 13.74 20.35
C PHE A 137 8.00 12.70 21.43
N GLU A 138 7.52 12.89 22.67
CA GLU A 138 7.72 11.90 23.74
C GLU A 138 7.00 10.58 23.46
N ALA A 139 5.77 10.62 22.96
CA ALA A 139 5.03 9.43 22.56
C ALA A 139 5.73 8.66 21.43
N TRP A 140 6.14 9.38 20.36
CA TRP A 140 6.90 8.79 19.26
C TRP A 140 8.23 8.19 19.72
N LYS A 141 8.94 8.87 20.63
CA LYS A 141 10.19 8.37 21.20
C LYS A 141 9.96 7.07 21.99
N LEU A 142 8.87 6.97 22.75
CA LEU A 142 8.52 5.77 23.51
C LEU A 142 8.18 4.60 22.57
N GLU A 143 7.43 4.85 21.49
CA GLU A 143 7.13 3.86 20.45
C GLU A 143 8.40 3.39 19.73
N LEU A 144 9.32 4.31 19.41
CA LEU A 144 10.62 3.96 18.82
C LEU A 144 11.47 3.10 19.77
N GLU A 145 11.51 3.45 21.05
CA GLU A 145 12.21 2.66 22.07
C GLU A 145 11.57 1.27 22.26
N HIS A 146 10.24 1.17 22.17
CA HIS A 146 9.52 -0.10 22.18
C HIS A 146 9.88 -0.97 20.97
N ALA A 147 9.78 -0.43 19.76
CA ALA A 147 10.14 -1.14 18.54
C ALA A 147 11.62 -1.59 18.54
N ARG A 148 12.52 -0.79 19.11
CA ARG A 148 13.93 -1.19 19.30
C ARG A 148 14.08 -2.35 20.28
N LYS A 149 13.30 -2.39 21.36
CA LYS A 149 13.31 -3.51 22.31
C LYS A 149 12.82 -4.80 21.65
N GLU A 150 11.69 -4.75 20.93
CA GLU A 150 11.16 -5.89 20.17
C GLU A 150 12.14 -6.39 19.11
N TYR A 151 12.78 -5.48 18.36
CA TYR A 151 13.83 -5.84 17.42
C TYR A 151 15.02 -6.52 18.11
N THR A 152 15.42 -6.03 19.29
CA THR A 152 16.52 -6.63 20.04
C THR A 152 16.15 -8.02 20.58
N GLU A 153 14.89 -8.23 20.99
CA GLU A 153 14.38 -9.53 21.44
C GLU A 153 14.31 -10.53 20.29
N THR A 154 13.74 -10.16 19.15
CA THR A 154 13.68 -11.02 17.96
C THR A 154 15.06 -11.39 17.42
N VAL A 155 16.04 -10.48 17.48
CA VAL A 155 17.44 -10.78 17.14
C VAL A 155 18.04 -11.80 18.12
N ARG A 156 17.76 -11.69 19.42
CA ARG A 156 18.20 -12.69 20.41
C ARG A 156 17.59 -14.07 20.15
N GLU A 157 16.31 -14.13 19.84
CA GLU A 157 15.63 -15.38 19.49
C GLU A 157 16.22 -16.00 18.22
N LEU A 158 16.47 -15.19 17.19
CA LEU A 158 17.12 -15.63 15.96
C LEU A 158 18.51 -16.22 16.24
N ASP A 159 19.31 -15.58 17.08
CA ASP A 159 20.63 -16.07 17.45
C ASP A 159 20.55 -17.35 18.28
N ALA A 160 19.56 -17.50 19.16
CA ALA A 160 19.29 -18.75 19.86
C ALA A 160 18.92 -19.88 18.87
N SER A 161 18.02 -19.63 17.92
CA SER A 161 17.68 -20.62 16.88
C SER A 161 18.87 -20.98 15.98
N LYS A 162 19.75 -20.04 15.67
CA LYS A 162 21.00 -20.33 14.92
C LYS A 162 21.95 -21.23 15.73
N GLN A 163 22.05 -21.02 17.04
CA GLN A 163 22.85 -21.88 17.93
C GLN A 163 22.26 -23.29 18.00
N GLU A 164 20.94 -23.41 18.12
CA GLU A 164 20.24 -24.71 18.07
C GLU A 164 20.46 -25.43 16.74
N LEU A 165 20.34 -24.72 15.61
CA LEU A 165 20.61 -25.28 14.29
C LEU A 165 22.05 -25.79 14.16
N THR A 166 23.01 -25.05 14.72
CA THR A 166 24.42 -25.46 14.73
C THR A 166 24.62 -26.72 15.56
N LYS A 167 23.96 -26.82 16.72
CA LYS A 167 23.98 -28.02 17.56
C LYS A 167 23.38 -29.23 16.84
N ILE A 168 22.23 -29.07 16.18
CA ILE A 168 21.61 -30.15 15.38
C ILE A 168 22.54 -30.64 14.27
N ARG A 169 23.28 -29.73 13.60
CA ARG A 169 24.26 -30.12 12.58
C ARG A 169 25.40 -30.96 13.19
N GLN A 170 25.93 -30.54 14.34
CA GLN A 170 26.97 -31.30 15.05
C GLN A 170 26.47 -32.68 15.48
N ASP A 171 25.24 -32.76 16.02
CA ASP A 171 24.63 -34.03 16.42
C ASP A 171 24.40 -34.95 15.20
N PHE A 172 24.03 -34.40 14.05
CA PHE A 172 23.90 -35.14 12.79
C PHE A 172 25.24 -35.68 12.29
N ASP A 173 26.29 -34.85 12.30
CA ASP A 173 27.64 -35.27 11.89
C ASP A 173 28.16 -36.38 12.82
N ALA A 174 27.97 -36.25 14.14
CA ALA A 174 28.32 -37.29 15.12
C ALA A 174 27.53 -38.59 14.89
N ALA A 175 26.23 -38.51 14.57
CA ALA A 175 25.42 -39.67 14.25
C ALA A 175 25.88 -40.34 12.94
N LEU A 176 26.30 -39.56 11.94
CA LEU A 176 26.85 -40.07 10.69
C LEU A 176 28.17 -40.82 10.93
N GLU A 177 29.08 -40.26 11.72
CA GLU A 177 30.33 -40.90 12.12
C GLU A 177 30.08 -42.21 12.89
N ALA A 178 29.12 -42.21 13.83
CA ALA A 178 28.73 -43.40 14.55
C ALA A 178 28.16 -44.49 13.62
N LYS A 179 27.34 -44.12 12.63
CA LYS A 179 26.81 -45.04 11.60
C LYS A 179 27.95 -45.64 10.77
N LEU A 180 28.92 -44.83 10.35
CA LEU A 180 30.09 -45.30 9.59
C LEU A 180 30.96 -46.26 10.42
N ALA A 181 31.22 -45.95 11.68
CA ALA A 181 31.96 -46.82 12.59
C ALA A 181 31.24 -48.16 12.83
N ALA A 182 29.91 -48.13 12.98
CA ALA A 182 29.10 -49.34 13.10
C ALA A 182 29.18 -50.22 11.83
N PHE A 183 29.15 -49.62 10.63
CA PHE A 183 29.33 -50.36 9.38
C PHE A 183 30.72 -51.00 9.25
N GLN A 184 31.78 -50.28 9.62
CA GLN A 184 33.13 -50.83 9.62
C GLN A 184 33.23 -52.03 10.56
N THR A 185 32.70 -51.89 11.78
CA THR A 185 32.68 -52.96 12.79
C THR A 185 31.87 -54.17 12.33
N ALA A 186 30.70 -53.96 11.72
CA ALA A 186 29.89 -55.02 11.14
C ALA A 186 30.61 -55.75 9.99
N GLY A 187 31.31 -55.02 9.13
CA GLY A 187 32.14 -55.58 8.06
C GLY A 187 33.33 -56.39 8.58
N GLU A 188 33.96 -55.95 9.67
CA GLU A 188 35.01 -56.72 10.36
C GLU A 188 34.47 -58.00 10.98
N ALA A 189 33.32 -57.92 11.67
CA ALA A 189 32.65 -59.08 12.25
C ALA A 189 32.25 -60.09 11.17
N GLN A 190 31.73 -59.63 10.02
CA GLN A 190 31.39 -60.49 8.88
C GLN A 190 32.61 -61.19 8.29
N ARG A 191 33.73 -60.46 8.09
CA ARG A 191 34.99 -61.04 7.61
C ARG A 191 35.53 -62.09 8.59
N SER A 192 35.49 -61.80 9.88
CA SER A 192 35.89 -62.73 10.95
C SER A 192 35.01 -63.99 10.96
N ALA A 193 33.69 -63.83 10.87
CA ALA A 193 32.74 -64.94 10.80
C ALA A 193 32.98 -65.82 9.56
N LYS A 194 33.28 -65.22 8.40
CA LYS A 194 33.63 -65.95 7.18
C LYS A 194 34.91 -66.76 7.33
N LEU A 195 35.98 -66.17 7.87
CA LEU A 195 37.24 -66.88 8.14
C LEU A 195 37.04 -68.04 9.13
N ASN A 196 36.25 -67.83 10.19
CA ASN A 196 35.92 -68.88 11.15
C ASN A 196 35.12 -70.01 10.48
N SER A 197 34.15 -69.68 9.61
CA SER A 197 33.38 -70.65 8.83
C SER A 197 34.28 -71.49 7.90
N GLU A 198 35.21 -70.85 7.18
CA GLU A 198 36.18 -71.52 6.32
C GLU A 198 37.07 -72.46 7.14
N ARG A 199 37.57 -72.00 8.30
CA ARG A 199 38.38 -72.82 9.20
C ARG A 199 37.61 -74.01 9.78
N ILE A 200 36.33 -73.84 10.13
CA ILE A 200 35.45 -74.94 10.57
C ILE A 200 35.28 -75.96 9.44
N SER A 201 35.12 -75.51 8.19
CA SER A 201 35.02 -76.40 7.02
C SER A 201 36.31 -77.21 6.81
N GLU A 202 37.47 -76.56 6.92
CA GLU A 202 38.78 -77.23 6.84
C GLU A 202 38.96 -78.26 7.94
N LEU A 203 38.72 -77.88 9.20
CA LEU A 203 38.82 -78.80 10.34
C LEU A 203 37.87 -79.98 10.19
N SER A 204 36.66 -79.75 9.66
CA SER A 204 35.71 -80.84 9.39
C SER A 204 36.23 -81.81 8.33
N LYS A 205 36.90 -81.32 7.28
CA LYS A 205 37.56 -82.16 6.27
C LYS A 205 38.73 -82.94 6.85
N GLU A 206 39.56 -82.30 7.68
CA GLU A 206 40.66 -82.96 8.39
C GLU A 206 40.14 -84.08 9.30
N ILE A 207 39.08 -83.83 10.08
CA ILE A 207 38.43 -84.83 10.94
C ILE A 207 37.88 -85.99 10.10
N ALA A 208 37.21 -85.72 8.97
CA ALA A 208 36.71 -86.77 8.09
C ALA A 208 37.84 -87.62 7.50
N ALA A 209 38.95 -87.00 7.08
CA ALA A 209 40.13 -87.71 6.59
C ALA A 209 40.80 -88.54 7.70
N MET A 210 40.93 -87.99 8.91
CA MET A 210 41.46 -88.72 10.06
C MET A 210 40.58 -89.93 10.41
N LYS A 211 39.25 -89.74 10.46
CA LYS A 211 38.30 -90.85 10.66
C LYS A 211 38.40 -91.91 9.57
N ALA A 212 38.47 -91.51 8.30
CA ALA A 212 38.64 -92.45 7.19
C ALA A 212 39.96 -93.23 7.30
N ASN A 213 41.05 -92.57 7.70
CA ASN A 213 42.35 -93.19 7.88
C ASN A 213 42.40 -94.10 9.12
N GLU A 214 41.71 -93.72 10.21
CA GLU A 214 41.53 -94.55 11.40
C GLU A 214 40.67 -95.78 11.09
N GLU A 215 39.59 -95.62 10.32
CA GLU A 215 38.77 -96.73 9.85
C GLU A 215 39.57 -97.64 8.91
N GLN A 216 40.35 -97.07 8.00
CA GLN A 216 41.24 -97.84 7.12
C GLN A 216 42.35 -98.54 7.91
N ALA A 217 42.89 -97.93 8.96
CA ALA A 217 43.85 -98.53 9.87
C ALA A 217 43.22 -99.63 10.73
N LYS A 218 41.97 -99.45 11.20
CA LYS A 218 41.20 -100.50 11.89
C LYS A 218 40.90 -101.66 10.95
N VAL A 219 40.47 -101.40 9.72
CA VAL A 219 40.24 -102.44 8.70
C VAL A 219 41.54 -103.16 8.31
N MET A 220 42.66 -102.43 8.20
CA MET A 220 43.98 -103.03 7.94
C MET A 220 44.49 -103.84 9.13
N ALA A 221 44.33 -103.34 10.36
CA ALA A 221 44.68 -104.05 11.59
C ALA A 221 43.78 -105.27 11.82
N GLU A 222 42.47 -105.19 11.52
CA GLU A 222 41.56 -106.33 11.50
C GLU A 222 41.92 -107.32 10.41
N LYS A 223 42.29 -106.86 9.21
CA LYS A 223 42.75 -107.74 8.11
C LYS A 223 44.07 -108.43 8.44
N GLU A 224 45.01 -107.76 9.11
CA GLU A 224 46.30 -108.30 9.53
C GLU A 224 46.16 -109.23 10.75
N ALA A 225 45.27 -108.89 11.70
CA ALA A 225 44.86 -109.78 12.78
C ALA A 225 44.07 -110.99 12.26
N GLN A 226 43.21 -110.83 11.24
CA GLN A 226 42.52 -111.92 10.54
C GLN A 226 43.49 -112.78 9.74
N LEU A 227 44.53 -112.22 9.11
CA LEU A 227 45.52 -113.00 8.35
C LEU A 227 46.46 -113.79 9.29
N ASN A 228 46.88 -113.19 10.40
CA ASN A 228 47.68 -113.85 11.44
C ASN A 228 46.86 -114.88 12.23
N SER A 229 45.59 -114.59 12.53
CA SER A 229 44.68 -115.58 13.12
C SER A 229 44.24 -116.64 12.12
N TYR A 230 44.11 -116.35 10.82
CA TYR A 230 43.79 -117.37 9.81
C TYR A 230 44.97 -118.30 9.55
N ASN A 231 46.22 -117.83 9.60
CA ASN A 231 47.40 -118.69 9.54
C ASN A 231 47.58 -119.53 10.81
N ASN A 232 47.44 -118.93 12.00
CA ASN A 232 47.52 -119.66 13.27
C ASN A 232 46.31 -120.60 13.49
N ALA A 233 45.11 -120.20 13.08
CA ALA A 233 43.89 -121.01 13.16
C ALA A 233 43.78 -122.02 12.03
N LYS A 234 44.49 -121.89 10.90
CA LYS A 234 44.57 -122.97 9.90
C LYS A 234 45.43 -124.12 10.43
N GLU A 235 46.54 -123.83 11.11
CA GLU A 235 47.36 -124.84 11.82
C GLU A 235 46.69 -125.38 13.09
N GLU A 236 46.00 -124.54 13.88
CA GLU A 236 45.25 -125.00 15.06
C GLU A 236 43.89 -125.65 14.74
N ALA A 237 43.17 -125.27 13.68
CA ALA A 237 41.87 -125.85 13.31
C ALA A 237 42.02 -127.25 12.72
N GLU A 238 43.13 -127.58 12.06
CA GLU A 238 43.40 -128.97 11.65
C GLU A 238 43.59 -129.91 12.87
N VAL A 239 44.02 -129.36 14.03
CA VAL A 239 44.21 -130.12 15.29
C VAL A 239 42.99 -130.03 16.24
N LYS A 240 42.24 -128.92 16.26
CA LYS A 240 41.10 -128.69 17.18
C LYS A 240 39.72 -129.08 16.62
N LEU A 241 39.55 -129.27 15.30
CA LEU A 241 38.29 -129.75 14.69
C LEU A 241 38.01 -131.23 15.06
N ALA A 242 39.01 -131.96 15.56
CA ALA A 242 38.85 -133.30 16.14
C ALA A 242 38.34 -133.31 17.60
N SER A 243 38.53 -132.24 18.37
CA SER A 243 38.24 -132.23 19.82
C SER A 243 36.99 -131.44 20.21
N LEU A 244 36.57 -130.43 19.45
CA LEU A 244 35.43 -129.57 19.77
C LEU A 244 34.09 -129.99 19.13
N ARG A 245 33.95 -131.27 18.83
CA ARG A 245 32.66 -131.89 18.46
C ARG A 245 31.84 -132.34 19.69
N LYS A 246 32.20 -131.89 20.91
CA LYS A 246 31.70 -132.50 22.14
C LYS A 246 31.06 -131.59 23.19
N GLU A 247 30.97 -130.27 23.04
CA GLU A 247 30.29 -129.42 24.04
C GLU A 247 29.77 -128.10 23.41
N TYR A 248 28.45 -127.90 23.41
CA TYR A 248 27.72 -126.71 22.92
C TYR A 248 26.69 -126.30 23.98
N ASP A 249 26.72 -125.04 24.43
CA ASP A 249 25.81 -124.49 25.46
C ASP A 249 24.89 -123.40 24.87
N PRO A 250 23.57 -123.61 24.82
CA PRO A 250 22.61 -122.76 24.12
C PRO A 250 22.04 -121.54 24.91
N GLU A 251 22.30 -121.37 26.20
CA GLU A 251 21.62 -120.32 26.99
C GLU A 251 22.22 -118.91 26.88
N LEU A 252 23.55 -118.78 26.72
CA LEU A 252 24.23 -117.47 26.59
C LEU A 252 23.85 -116.72 25.30
N THR A 253 23.48 -117.44 24.26
CA THR A 253 23.17 -116.89 22.93
C THR A 253 21.85 -116.11 22.92
N LYS A 254 20.87 -116.51 23.73
CA LYS A 254 19.55 -115.85 23.78
C LYS A 254 19.57 -114.53 24.56
N GLU A 255 20.44 -114.39 25.56
CA GLU A 255 20.54 -113.15 26.34
C GLU A 255 21.24 -112.02 25.57
N LEU A 256 22.22 -112.36 24.73
CA LEU A 256 22.91 -111.40 23.88
C LEU A 256 22.02 -110.90 22.73
N GLU A 257 21.15 -111.77 22.19
CA GLU A 257 20.19 -111.42 21.14
C GLU A 257 19.10 -110.44 21.65
N ALA A 258 18.67 -110.59 22.90
CA ALA A 258 17.72 -109.67 23.54
C ALA A 258 18.31 -108.26 23.75
N LYS A 259 19.56 -108.15 24.23
CA LYS A 259 20.26 -106.87 24.41
C LYS A 259 20.55 -106.15 23.09
N LEU A 260 20.77 -106.91 22.01
CA LEU A 260 20.94 -106.35 20.67
C LEU A 260 19.65 -105.72 20.13
N MET A 261 18.50 -106.36 20.37
CA MET A 261 17.21 -105.79 19.97
C MET A 261 16.85 -104.53 20.76
N GLU A 262 17.10 -104.50 22.07
CA GLU A 262 16.85 -103.32 22.92
C GLU A 262 17.70 -102.11 22.47
N THR A 263 19.01 -102.30 22.27
CA THR A 263 19.92 -101.24 21.80
C THR A 263 19.59 -100.77 20.38
N SER A 264 19.16 -101.67 19.50
CA SER A 264 18.73 -101.30 18.15
C SER A 264 17.47 -100.43 18.16
N ALA A 265 16.50 -100.73 19.04
CA ALA A 265 15.29 -99.93 19.20
C ALA A 265 15.58 -98.53 19.76
N GLU A 266 16.51 -98.40 20.71
CA GLU A 266 16.95 -97.09 21.24
C GLU A 266 17.65 -96.23 20.18
N ILE A 267 18.47 -96.84 19.30
CA ILE A 267 19.11 -96.13 18.18
C ILE A 267 18.05 -95.60 17.21
N GLU A 268 17.00 -96.36 16.93
CA GLU A 268 15.92 -95.95 16.02
C GLU A 268 15.15 -94.73 16.56
N VAL A 269 14.87 -94.71 17.87
CA VAL A 269 14.22 -93.55 18.54
C VAL A 269 15.10 -92.31 18.49
N LEU A 270 16.41 -92.44 18.72
CA LEU A 270 17.36 -91.32 18.65
C LEU A 270 17.49 -90.77 17.22
N GLN A 271 17.51 -91.64 16.21
CA GLN A 271 17.52 -91.22 14.81
C GLN A 271 16.25 -90.44 14.43
N GLU A 272 15.09 -90.87 14.92
CA GLU A 272 13.83 -90.18 14.66
C GLU A 272 13.74 -88.82 15.37
N GLN A 273 14.26 -88.72 16.60
CA GLN A 273 14.38 -87.44 17.30
C GLN A 273 15.33 -86.48 16.59
N MET A 274 16.47 -86.95 16.06
CA MET A 274 17.38 -86.12 15.26
C MET A 274 16.72 -85.62 13.98
N LYS A 275 15.97 -86.46 13.26
CA LYS A 275 15.24 -86.03 12.06
C LYS A 275 14.21 -84.95 12.38
N LYS A 276 13.47 -85.09 13.48
CA LYS A 276 12.50 -84.08 13.94
C LYS A 276 13.18 -82.77 14.32
N ALA A 277 14.28 -82.81 15.08
CA ALA A 277 15.03 -81.61 15.44
C ALA A 277 15.60 -80.89 14.21
N HIS A 278 16.19 -81.64 13.28
CA HIS A 278 16.71 -81.08 12.03
C HIS A 278 15.60 -80.45 11.16
N ALA A 279 14.41 -81.06 11.11
CA ALA A 279 13.27 -80.48 10.40
C ALA A 279 12.85 -79.13 11.01
N THR A 280 12.74 -79.05 12.34
CA THR A 280 12.40 -77.78 13.03
C THR A 280 13.47 -76.71 12.85
N GLU A 281 14.75 -77.11 12.84
CA GLU A 281 15.87 -76.19 12.64
C GLU A 281 15.88 -75.63 11.20
N MET A 282 15.65 -76.49 10.19
CA MET A 282 15.53 -76.08 8.79
C MET A 282 14.34 -75.17 8.54
N ASP A 283 13.20 -75.43 9.18
CA ASP A 283 12.04 -74.55 9.11
C ASP A 283 12.33 -73.17 9.71
N THR A 284 13.06 -73.12 10.82
CA THR A 284 13.49 -71.86 11.46
C THR A 284 14.46 -71.08 10.57
N VAL A 285 15.46 -71.76 9.98
CA VAL A 285 16.41 -71.15 9.03
C VAL A 285 15.68 -70.58 7.81
N ARG A 286 14.66 -71.29 7.30
CA ARG A 286 13.85 -70.82 6.17
C ARG A 286 13.10 -69.53 6.49
N VAL A 287 12.48 -69.45 7.68
CA VAL A 287 11.78 -68.24 8.14
C VAL A 287 12.75 -67.06 8.29
N ILE A 288 13.88 -67.26 8.96
CA ILE A 288 14.91 -66.23 9.13
C ILE A 288 15.45 -65.75 7.76
N THR A 289 15.62 -66.66 6.81
CA THR A 289 16.09 -66.31 5.46
C THR A 289 15.07 -65.47 4.69
N SER A 290 13.76 -65.75 4.84
CA SER A 290 12.71 -64.90 4.24
C SER A 290 12.66 -63.52 4.88
N GLU A 291 12.71 -63.42 6.21
CA GLU A 291 12.73 -62.14 6.92
C GLU A 291 13.98 -61.31 6.56
N LEU A 292 15.14 -61.96 6.42
CA LEU A 292 16.37 -61.29 5.98
C LEU A 292 16.25 -60.74 4.56
N LYS A 293 15.63 -61.50 3.64
CA LYS A 293 15.38 -61.02 2.27
C LYS A 293 14.43 -59.82 2.25
N GLU A 294 13.38 -59.87 3.06
CA GLU A 294 12.42 -58.76 3.19
C GLU A 294 13.09 -57.51 3.79
N ALA A 295 13.87 -57.68 4.87
CA ALA A 295 14.65 -56.60 5.47
C ALA A 295 15.71 -56.02 4.51
N THR A 296 16.32 -56.87 3.66
CA THR A 296 17.27 -56.41 2.63
C THR A 296 16.57 -55.59 1.56
N LYS A 297 15.35 -55.98 1.18
CA LYS A 297 14.54 -55.26 0.19
C LYS A 297 14.12 -53.89 0.72
N THR A 298 13.58 -53.83 1.94
CA THR A 298 13.16 -52.56 2.56
C THR A 298 14.34 -51.62 2.79
N LEU A 299 15.53 -52.15 3.15
CA LEU A 299 16.75 -51.36 3.22
C LEU A 299 17.15 -50.76 1.86
N GLY A 300 16.95 -51.50 0.77
CA GLY A 300 17.17 -51.01 -0.59
C GLY A 300 16.23 -49.86 -0.95
N GLU A 301 14.93 -50.01 -0.67
CA GLU A 301 13.91 -48.97 -0.88
C GLU A 301 14.24 -47.69 -0.09
N VAL A 302 14.64 -47.83 1.19
CA VAL A 302 15.07 -46.69 2.03
C VAL A 302 16.34 -46.01 1.48
N ALA A 303 17.28 -46.76 0.91
CA ALA A 303 18.48 -46.18 0.31
C ALA A 303 18.18 -45.37 -0.97
N GLU A 304 17.21 -45.82 -1.78
CA GLU A 304 16.73 -45.06 -2.95
C GLU A 304 16.01 -43.78 -2.50
N GLU A 305 15.15 -43.86 -1.49
CA GLU A 305 14.51 -42.69 -0.89
C GLU A 305 15.54 -41.70 -0.34
N GLU A 306 16.55 -42.16 0.39
CA GLU A 306 17.66 -41.32 0.88
C GLU A 306 18.36 -40.60 -0.28
N SER A 307 18.61 -41.30 -1.39
CA SER A 307 19.23 -40.71 -2.58
C SER A 307 18.35 -39.62 -3.19
N THR A 308 17.04 -39.84 -3.32
CA THR A 308 16.11 -38.84 -3.87
C THR A 308 16.01 -37.61 -2.97
N LEU A 309 15.92 -37.80 -1.65
CA LEU A 309 15.90 -36.71 -0.68
C LEU A 309 17.20 -35.92 -0.70
N ARG A 310 18.36 -36.60 -0.81
CA ARG A 310 19.66 -35.94 -0.92
C ARG A 310 19.75 -35.06 -2.17
N ASN A 311 19.22 -35.53 -3.31
CA ASN A 311 19.16 -34.76 -4.54
C ASN A 311 18.23 -33.54 -4.40
N LEU A 312 17.08 -33.69 -3.75
CA LEU A 312 16.17 -32.58 -3.48
C LEU A 312 16.82 -31.52 -2.57
N VAL A 313 17.52 -31.95 -1.52
CA VAL A 313 18.27 -31.05 -0.63
C VAL A 313 19.36 -30.30 -1.40
N ALA A 314 20.04 -30.95 -2.35
CA ALA A 314 21.02 -30.28 -3.20
C ALA A 314 20.36 -29.20 -4.08
N SER A 315 19.22 -29.51 -4.72
CA SER A 315 18.45 -28.55 -5.52
C SER A 315 17.99 -27.34 -4.69
N LEU A 316 17.45 -27.58 -3.49
CA LEU A 316 17.01 -26.51 -2.58
C LEU A 316 18.18 -25.65 -2.08
N ARG A 317 19.37 -26.23 -1.91
CA ARG A 317 20.58 -25.46 -1.57
C ARG A 317 21.00 -24.54 -2.71
N GLU A 318 20.92 -25.01 -3.96
CA GLU A 318 21.21 -24.19 -5.14
C GLU A 318 20.21 -23.03 -5.30
N GLU A 319 18.90 -23.29 -5.13
CA GLU A 319 17.88 -22.25 -5.12
C GLU A 319 18.10 -21.23 -4.00
N LEU A 320 18.47 -21.68 -2.80
CA LEU A 320 18.76 -20.79 -1.68
C LEU A 320 19.99 -19.90 -1.94
N GLU A 321 21.04 -20.44 -2.56
CA GLU A 321 22.19 -19.64 -3.00
C GLU A 321 21.83 -18.67 -4.13
N TYR A 322 20.93 -19.05 -5.04
CA TYR A 322 20.40 -18.15 -6.06
C TYR A 322 19.61 -16.98 -5.44
N VAL A 323 18.69 -17.27 -4.51
CA VAL A 323 17.89 -16.25 -3.81
C VAL A 323 18.76 -15.30 -3.00
N LYS A 324 19.82 -15.80 -2.33
CA LYS A 324 20.79 -14.92 -1.65
C LYS A 324 21.48 -13.95 -2.60
N LYS A 325 21.89 -14.42 -3.80
CA LYS A 325 22.48 -13.55 -4.82
C LYS A 325 21.50 -12.49 -5.30
N GLU A 326 20.23 -12.86 -5.53
CA GLU A 326 19.19 -11.88 -5.87
C GLU A 326 18.96 -10.86 -4.75
N GLN A 327 18.96 -11.29 -3.49
CA GLN A 327 18.84 -10.40 -2.33
C GLN A 327 20.00 -9.40 -2.26
N GLU A 328 21.24 -9.84 -2.52
CA GLU A 328 22.41 -8.97 -2.53
C GLU A 328 22.34 -7.94 -3.69
N GLN A 329 21.92 -8.37 -4.88
CA GLN A 329 21.69 -7.48 -6.01
C GLN A 329 20.57 -6.46 -5.75
N LEU A 330 19.48 -6.88 -5.10
CA LEU A 330 18.40 -5.97 -4.72
C LEU A 330 18.86 -4.94 -3.69
N LYS A 331 19.65 -5.37 -2.70
CA LYS A 331 20.24 -4.46 -1.70
C LYS A 331 21.18 -3.44 -2.35
N GLU A 332 21.97 -3.84 -3.33
CA GLU A 332 22.82 -2.91 -4.09
C GLU A 332 21.97 -1.90 -4.89
N LYS A 333 20.88 -2.35 -5.52
CA LYS A 333 19.94 -1.46 -6.22
C LYS A 333 19.23 -0.50 -5.27
N GLU A 334 18.84 -0.96 -4.08
CA GLU A 334 18.23 -0.14 -3.03
C GLU A 334 19.19 0.94 -2.55
N GLN A 335 20.45 0.60 -2.25
CA GLN A 335 21.47 1.58 -1.88
C GLN A 335 21.72 2.62 -2.97
N LYS A 336 21.72 2.20 -4.25
CA LYS A 336 21.83 3.13 -5.38
C LYS A 336 20.62 4.06 -5.48
N ALA A 337 19.40 3.55 -5.26
CA ALA A 337 18.20 4.36 -5.24
C ALA A 337 18.18 5.34 -4.06
N GLU A 338 18.61 4.90 -2.88
CA GLU A 338 18.70 5.73 -1.68
C GLU A 338 19.72 6.86 -1.86
N ALA A 339 20.89 6.56 -2.43
CA ALA A 339 21.88 7.57 -2.82
C ALA A 339 21.30 8.60 -3.80
N LEU A 340 20.57 8.15 -4.82
CA LEU A 340 19.91 9.04 -5.80
C LEU A 340 18.84 9.92 -5.13
N THR A 341 18.09 9.39 -4.16
CA THR A 341 17.12 10.20 -3.39
C THR A 341 17.81 11.22 -2.49
N ALA A 342 18.96 10.88 -1.91
CA ALA A 342 19.76 11.81 -1.12
C ALA A 342 20.31 12.95 -1.99
N ASP A 343 20.87 12.61 -3.16
CA ASP A 343 21.37 13.58 -4.14
C ASP A 343 20.26 14.54 -4.60
N LEU A 344 19.08 14.02 -4.96
CA LEU A 344 17.92 14.85 -5.32
C LEU A 344 17.44 15.73 -4.16
N THR A 345 17.50 15.23 -2.93
CA THR A 345 17.13 16.01 -1.74
C THR A 345 18.12 17.13 -1.47
N GLU A 346 19.42 16.88 -1.68
CA GLU A 346 20.48 17.88 -1.59
C GLU A 346 20.33 18.96 -2.69
N GLU A 347 20.05 18.56 -3.93
CA GLU A 347 19.79 19.51 -5.03
C GLU A 347 18.56 20.37 -4.75
N LEU A 348 17.47 19.81 -4.22
CA LEU A 348 16.28 20.57 -3.81
C LEU A 348 16.59 21.56 -2.69
N GLN A 349 17.41 21.15 -1.72
CA GLN A 349 17.82 22.02 -0.61
C GLN A 349 18.74 23.15 -1.08
N LYS A 350 19.61 22.88 -2.05
CA LYS A 350 20.49 23.87 -2.69
C LYS A 350 19.69 24.88 -3.53
N CYS A 351 18.75 24.42 -4.37
CA CYS A 351 17.83 25.29 -5.11
C CYS A 351 17.00 26.19 -4.17
N ARG A 352 16.64 25.67 -2.99
CA ARG A 352 15.95 26.45 -1.95
C ARG A 352 16.85 27.50 -1.29
N GLY A 353 18.15 27.26 -1.18
CA GLY A 353 19.13 28.21 -0.64
C GLY A 353 19.52 29.32 -1.63
N GLU A 354 19.59 29.00 -2.92
CA GLU A 354 19.96 29.94 -3.99
C GLU A 354 18.83 30.94 -4.32
N ALA A 355 17.57 30.62 -4.03
CA ALA A 355 16.43 31.53 -4.19
C ALA A 355 16.42 32.73 -3.21
N HIS A 356 17.38 32.82 -2.27
CA HIS A 356 17.38 33.86 -1.24
C HIS A 356 18.37 35.02 -1.47
N LEU A 357 19.17 35.02 -2.54
CA LEU A 357 20.13 36.11 -2.80
C LEU A 357 20.21 36.45 -4.30
N GLU A 358 19.27 37.27 -4.79
CA GLU A 358 19.51 38.40 -5.71
C GLU A 358 18.20 39.07 -6.14
N GLY A 359 18.08 40.40 -5.91
CA GLY A 359 17.11 41.25 -6.62
C GLY A 359 15.86 41.69 -5.85
N LEU A 360 16.02 42.24 -4.63
CA LEU A 360 14.92 42.61 -3.72
C LEU A 360 13.97 43.76 -4.15
N GLU A 361 14.02 44.23 -5.40
CA GLU A 361 13.06 45.23 -5.89
C GLU A 361 12.41 44.89 -7.24
N LYS A 362 13.04 44.04 -8.07
CA LYS A 362 12.40 43.45 -9.27
C LYS A 362 11.74 42.09 -9.00
N ALA A 363 12.16 41.42 -7.93
CA ALA A 363 11.56 40.16 -7.50
C ALA A 363 10.14 40.37 -6.95
N ALA A 364 9.81 41.50 -6.32
CA ALA A 364 8.47 41.73 -5.81
C ALA A 364 7.42 41.84 -6.92
N ASP A 365 7.72 42.57 -8.00
CA ASP A 365 6.83 42.71 -9.15
C ASP A 365 6.73 41.40 -9.95
N LEU A 366 7.85 40.71 -10.18
CA LEU A 366 7.83 39.39 -10.84
C LEU A 366 7.13 38.34 -9.98
N PHE A 367 7.26 38.38 -8.65
CA PHE A 367 6.59 37.47 -7.73
C PHE A 367 5.09 37.78 -7.64
N TYR A 368 4.70 39.05 -7.69
CA TYR A 368 3.31 39.45 -7.79
C TYR A 368 2.70 39.02 -9.14
N GLU A 369 3.42 39.22 -10.24
CA GLU A 369 2.97 38.81 -11.58
C GLU A 369 2.92 37.29 -11.74
N GLN A 370 3.90 36.56 -11.19
CA GLN A 370 3.89 35.10 -11.12
C GLN A 370 2.79 34.60 -10.19
N SER A 371 2.55 35.23 -9.05
CA SER A 371 1.44 34.88 -8.14
C SER A 371 0.08 35.09 -8.80
N MET A 372 -0.09 36.18 -9.55
CA MET A 372 -1.30 36.44 -10.33
C MET A 372 -1.47 35.42 -11.47
N LYS A 373 -0.39 35.03 -12.16
CA LYS A 373 -0.43 33.96 -13.18
C LYS A 373 -0.75 32.60 -12.56
N ILE A 374 -0.18 32.27 -11.41
CA ILE A 374 -0.45 31.02 -10.68
C ILE A 374 -1.90 31.00 -10.18
N GLN A 375 -2.40 32.11 -9.63
CA GLN A 375 -3.78 32.21 -9.19
C GLN A 375 -4.75 32.09 -10.37
N LYS A 376 -4.42 32.72 -11.51
CA LYS A 376 -5.19 32.59 -12.75
C LYS A 376 -5.19 31.16 -13.28
N LEU A 377 -4.01 30.53 -13.40
CA LEU A 377 -3.88 29.13 -13.82
C LEU A 377 -4.57 28.17 -12.85
N SER A 378 -4.53 28.44 -11.54
CA SER A 378 -5.27 27.67 -10.54
C SER A 378 -6.77 27.83 -10.72
N SER A 379 -7.28 29.03 -11.01
CA SER A 379 -8.69 29.25 -11.29
C SER A 379 -9.13 28.59 -12.61
N GLU A 380 -8.29 28.64 -13.64
CA GLU A 380 -8.53 27.96 -14.93
C GLU A 380 -8.50 26.43 -14.76
N THR A 381 -7.60 25.91 -13.92
CA THR A 381 -7.52 24.48 -13.60
C THR A 381 -8.73 24.03 -12.79
N GLU A 382 -9.18 24.81 -11.81
CA GLU A 382 -10.40 24.52 -11.05
C GLU A 382 -11.65 24.60 -11.92
N VAL A 383 -11.72 25.54 -12.87
CA VAL A 383 -12.79 25.59 -13.87
C VAL A 383 -12.74 24.35 -14.78
N ALA A 384 -11.57 24.01 -15.33
CA ALA A 384 -11.41 22.82 -16.17
C ALA A 384 -11.74 21.53 -15.42
N LYS A 385 -11.43 21.46 -14.12
CA LYS A 385 -11.78 20.34 -13.25
C LYS A 385 -13.29 20.26 -13.03
N LYS A 386 -13.95 21.38 -12.74
CA LYS A 386 -15.42 21.43 -12.63
C LYS A 386 -16.10 21.04 -13.94
N GLU A 387 -15.60 21.53 -15.07
CA GLU A 387 -16.09 21.14 -16.39
C GLU A 387 -15.88 19.65 -16.64
N ALA A 388 -14.72 19.08 -16.28
CA ALA A 388 -14.46 17.65 -16.38
C ALA A 388 -15.37 16.81 -15.48
N ASP A 389 -15.64 17.27 -14.25
CA ASP A 389 -16.55 16.62 -13.30
C ASP A 389 -18.00 16.68 -13.80
N GLU A 390 -18.45 17.81 -14.33
CA GLU A 390 -19.76 17.96 -14.97
C GLU A 390 -19.89 17.06 -16.22
N MET A 391 -18.85 16.98 -17.04
CA MET A 391 -18.83 16.10 -18.21
C MET A 391 -18.82 14.63 -17.80
N SER A 392 -18.12 14.27 -16.73
CA SER A 392 -18.13 12.93 -16.13
C SER A 392 -19.52 12.57 -15.60
N GLN A 393 -20.21 13.52 -14.95
CA GLN A 393 -21.58 13.33 -14.49
C GLN A 393 -22.56 13.17 -15.67
N LYS A 394 -22.49 14.03 -16.69
CA LYS A 394 -23.28 13.89 -17.92
C LYS A 394 -23.01 12.57 -18.63
N ALA A 395 -21.76 12.11 -18.66
CA ALA A 395 -21.41 10.81 -19.23
C ALA A 395 -22.04 9.65 -18.44
N LYS A 396 -22.08 9.72 -17.11
CA LYS A 396 -22.78 8.73 -16.27
C LYS A 396 -24.29 8.74 -16.52
N GLU A 397 -24.90 9.91 -16.64
CA GLU A 397 -26.33 10.04 -16.95
C GLU A 397 -26.66 9.46 -18.33
N LEU A 398 -25.87 9.80 -19.36
CA LEU A 398 -26.01 9.23 -20.70
C LEU A 398 -25.80 7.72 -20.72
N LYS A 399 -24.87 7.19 -19.92
CA LYS A 399 -24.68 5.75 -19.77
C LYS A 399 -25.91 5.08 -19.17
N GLN A 400 -26.48 5.65 -18.10
CA GLN A 400 -27.70 5.12 -17.49
C GLN A 400 -28.89 5.18 -18.47
N GLU A 401 -29.01 6.24 -19.26
CA GLU A 401 -30.05 6.36 -20.27
C GLU A 401 -29.87 5.32 -21.39
N ALA A 402 -28.63 5.07 -21.83
CA ALA A 402 -28.32 4.01 -22.80
C ALA A 402 -28.66 2.62 -22.25
N GLU A 403 -28.36 2.35 -20.98
CA GLU A 403 -28.73 1.09 -20.30
C GLU A 403 -30.26 0.91 -20.22
N ARG A 404 -31.00 1.98 -19.89
CA ARG A 404 -32.48 1.95 -19.92
C ARG A 404 -33.01 1.70 -21.32
N ALA A 405 -32.47 2.38 -22.33
CA ALA A 405 -32.88 2.19 -23.72
C ALA A 405 -32.59 0.76 -24.21
N GLN A 406 -31.46 0.17 -23.81
CA GLN A 406 -31.13 -1.22 -24.10
C GLN A 406 -32.14 -2.18 -23.46
N ALA A 407 -32.50 -1.97 -22.18
CA ALA A 407 -33.49 -2.81 -21.51
C ALA A 407 -34.86 -2.75 -22.20
N VAL A 408 -35.30 -1.56 -22.64
CA VAL A 408 -36.53 -1.39 -23.41
C VAL A 408 -36.43 -2.10 -24.77
N ALA A 409 -35.30 -1.99 -25.46
CA ALA A 409 -35.07 -2.67 -26.73
C ALA A 409 -35.09 -4.20 -26.57
N GLU A 410 -34.50 -4.74 -25.50
CA GLU A 410 -34.56 -6.17 -25.19
C GLU A 410 -35.99 -6.64 -24.89
N GLU A 411 -36.79 -5.83 -24.19
CA GLU A 411 -38.20 -6.14 -23.94
C GLU A 411 -39.03 -6.13 -25.24
N VAL A 412 -38.83 -5.14 -26.09
CA VAL A 412 -39.46 -5.06 -27.42
C VAL A 412 -39.02 -6.24 -28.29
N GLY A 413 -37.74 -6.61 -28.24
CA GLY A 413 -37.21 -7.80 -28.94
C GLY A 413 -37.92 -9.09 -28.52
N LYS A 414 -38.12 -9.30 -27.20
CA LYS A 414 -38.88 -10.44 -26.68
C LYS A 414 -40.35 -10.43 -27.12
N LYS A 415 -40.99 -9.25 -27.12
CA LYS A 415 -42.37 -9.09 -27.61
C LYS A 415 -42.47 -9.40 -29.11
N LEU A 416 -41.52 -8.95 -29.91
CA LEU A 416 -41.48 -9.24 -31.34
C LEU A 416 -41.29 -10.73 -31.62
N GLU A 417 -40.42 -11.41 -30.87
CA GLU A 417 -40.24 -12.86 -30.98
C GLU A 417 -41.54 -13.63 -30.68
N LEU A 418 -42.30 -13.16 -29.68
CA LEU A 418 -43.60 -13.73 -29.33
C LEU A 418 -44.63 -13.53 -30.45
N VAL A 419 -44.72 -12.31 -31.00
CA VAL A 419 -45.61 -12.01 -32.14
C VAL A 419 -45.20 -12.80 -33.39
N LEU A 420 -43.91 -13.02 -33.64
CA LEU A 420 -43.44 -13.87 -34.74
C LEU A 420 -43.88 -15.33 -34.57
N LYS A 421 -43.80 -15.89 -33.35
CA LYS A 421 -44.31 -17.24 -33.06
C LYS A 421 -45.82 -17.34 -33.27
N GLU A 422 -46.58 -16.35 -32.80
CA GLU A 422 -48.03 -16.29 -33.05
C GLU A 422 -48.34 -16.18 -34.55
N ALA A 423 -47.59 -15.36 -35.30
CA ALA A 423 -47.76 -15.25 -36.74
C ALA A 423 -47.42 -16.54 -37.49
N GLU A 424 -46.37 -17.27 -37.07
CA GLU A 424 -46.03 -18.59 -37.59
C GLU A 424 -47.13 -19.63 -37.30
N GLU A 425 -47.71 -19.61 -36.09
CA GLU A 425 -48.84 -20.47 -35.73
C GLU A 425 -50.09 -20.16 -36.55
N VAL A 426 -50.40 -18.87 -36.76
CA VAL A 426 -51.50 -18.43 -37.64
C VAL A 426 -51.24 -18.87 -39.07
N LYS A 427 -50.02 -18.73 -39.60
CA LYS A 427 -49.64 -19.21 -40.93
C LYS A 427 -49.73 -20.73 -41.06
N ALA A 428 -49.37 -21.48 -40.01
CA ALA A 428 -49.56 -22.93 -39.98
C ALA A 428 -51.05 -23.33 -39.88
N ALA A 429 -51.87 -22.56 -39.18
CA ALA A 429 -53.32 -22.73 -39.17
C ALA A 429 -53.95 -22.40 -40.53
N GLU A 430 -53.49 -21.35 -41.21
CA GLU A 430 -53.88 -21.01 -42.58
C GLU A 430 -53.53 -22.13 -43.55
N GLN A 431 -52.29 -22.65 -43.51
CA GLN A 431 -51.88 -23.78 -44.35
C GLN A 431 -52.73 -25.04 -44.08
N ARG A 432 -53.07 -25.31 -42.81
CA ARG A 432 -53.98 -26.40 -42.44
C ARG A 432 -55.38 -26.20 -43.03
N ALA A 433 -55.94 -24.99 -42.91
CA ALA A 433 -57.23 -24.65 -43.49
C ALA A 433 -57.21 -24.76 -45.03
N VAL A 434 -56.12 -24.37 -45.70
CA VAL A 434 -55.95 -24.52 -47.15
C VAL A 434 -55.90 -26.00 -47.56
N VAL A 435 -55.19 -26.85 -46.80
CA VAL A 435 -55.18 -28.30 -47.05
C VAL A 435 -56.57 -28.90 -46.82
N GLU A 436 -57.27 -28.50 -45.77
CA GLU A 436 -58.62 -28.97 -45.45
C GLU A 436 -59.65 -28.52 -46.50
N MET A 437 -59.56 -27.27 -46.99
CA MET A 437 -60.33 -26.78 -48.14
C MET A 437 -60.03 -27.58 -49.41
N LYS A 438 -58.78 -27.95 -49.64
CA LYS A 438 -58.39 -28.78 -50.79
C LYS A 438 -58.96 -30.20 -50.69
N ILE A 439 -58.95 -30.80 -49.51
CA ILE A 439 -59.59 -32.10 -49.23
C ILE A 439 -61.10 -32.02 -49.43
N LEU A 440 -61.76 -30.98 -48.92
CA LEU A 440 -63.21 -30.78 -49.11
C LEU A 440 -63.58 -30.54 -50.58
N SER A 441 -62.73 -29.85 -51.34
CA SER A 441 -62.87 -29.70 -52.80
C SER A 441 -62.69 -31.02 -53.55
N GLU A 442 -61.78 -31.89 -53.12
CA GLU A 442 -61.56 -33.21 -53.73
C GLU A 442 -62.65 -34.22 -53.34
N MET A 443 -63.23 -34.13 -52.13
CA MET A 443 -64.38 -34.94 -51.70
C MET A 443 -65.69 -34.59 -52.41
N GLN A 444 -65.84 -33.36 -52.94
CA GLN A 444 -66.94 -32.99 -53.84
C GLN A 444 -66.76 -33.49 -55.28
N GLY A 445 -65.57 -33.99 -55.64
CA GLY A 445 -65.22 -34.37 -57.01
C GLY A 445 -65.52 -35.81 -57.42
N ASN A 446 -65.92 -36.69 -56.51
CA ASN A 446 -66.15 -38.10 -56.83
C ASN A 446 -67.37 -38.70 -56.09
N ASN A 447 -68.56 -38.44 -56.62
CA ASN A 447 -69.63 -39.45 -56.58
C ASN A 447 -70.54 -39.29 -57.83
N PRO A 448 -70.95 -40.38 -58.51
CA PRO A 448 -71.66 -40.30 -59.77
C PRO A 448 -73.18 -40.13 -59.59
N VAL A 449 -73.71 -39.13 -60.31
CA VAL A 449 -75.06 -39.03 -60.93
C VAL A 449 -76.28 -39.12 -60.00
N THR A 450 -76.99 -38.00 -59.81
CA THR A 450 -78.29 -37.70 -60.47
C THR A 450 -78.72 -36.27 -60.14
N ASN A 451 -79.31 -35.61 -61.16
CA ASN A 451 -79.88 -34.27 -61.17
C ASN A 451 -80.68 -33.89 -59.90
N SER A 452 -80.38 -32.73 -59.31
CA SER A 452 -81.41 -31.75 -58.93
C SER A 452 -80.78 -30.39 -58.65
N GLU A 453 -81.52 -29.38 -59.05
CA GLU A 453 -81.27 -27.94 -59.14
C GLU A 453 -80.69 -27.23 -57.90
N GLU A 454 -79.86 -26.22 -58.21
CA GLU A 454 -79.78 -24.90 -57.57
C GLU A 454 -78.98 -24.65 -56.25
N HIS A 455 -78.03 -23.71 -56.40
CA HIS A 455 -77.51 -22.73 -55.43
C HIS A 455 -76.52 -23.15 -54.33
N GLY A 456 -75.23 -23.15 -54.69
CA GLY A 456 -74.10 -22.88 -53.78
C GLY A 456 -73.30 -21.61 -54.11
N LYS A 457 -73.78 -20.76 -55.04
CA LYS A 457 -73.22 -19.43 -55.29
C LYS A 457 -73.73 -18.48 -54.20
N ILE A 458 -72.92 -18.21 -53.17
CA ILE A 458 -73.21 -17.14 -52.20
C ILE A 458 -73.21 -15.81 -52.97
N LYS A 459 -74.40 -15.32 -53.34
CA LYS A 459 -74.57 -13.97 -53.88
C LYS A 459 -74.39 -12.97 -52.74
N LEU A 460 -73.18 -12.47 -52.53
CA LEU A 460 -72.97 -11.26 -51.74
C LEU A 460 -73.66 -10.10 -52.48
N SER A 461 -74.42 -9.28 -51.75
CA SER A 461 -74.90 -8.01 -52.32
C SER A 461 -73.69 -7.16 -52.74
N VAL A 462 -73.85 -6.38 -53.81
CA VAL A 462 -72.79 -5.49 -54.32
C VAL A 462 -72.25 -4.61 -53.18
N GLU A 463 -73.12 -4.08 -52.32
CA GLU A 463 -72.73 -3.31 -51.14
C GLU A 463 -71.84 -4.09 -50.13
N LYS A 464 -72.12 -5.38 -49.88
CA LYS A 464 -71.28 -6.18 -48.98
C LYS A 464 -69.94 -6.54 -49.61
N PHE A 465 -69.90 -6.81 -50.92
CA PHE A 465 -68.66 -7.04 -51.65
C PHE A 465 -67.80 -5.77 -51.69
N GLU A 466 -68.40 -4.61 -51.96
CA GLU A 466 -67.74 -3.31 -51.91
C GLU A 466 -67.27 -2.96 -50.49
N SER A 467 -68.05 -3.28 -49.46
CA SER A 467 -67.65 -3.08 -48.06
C SER A 467 -66.45 -3.95 -47.67
N VAL A 468 -66.45 -5.24 -48.05
CA VAL A 468 -65.32 -6.14 -47.77
C VAL A 468 -64.08 -5.72 -48.58
N THR A 469 -64.26 -5.38 -49.86
CA THR A 469 -63.17 -4.89 -50.72
C THR A 469 -62.61 -3.56 -50.21
N GLY A 470 -63.47 -2.68 -49.68
CA GLY A 470 -63.09 -1.44 -49.02
C GLY A 470 -62.26 -1.69 -47.77
N LYS A 471 -62.68 -2.61 -46.89
CA LYS A 471 -61.92 -3.01 -45.69
C LYS A 471 -60.58 -3.66 -46.04
N VAL A 472 -60.52 -4.47 -47.10
CA VAL A 472 -59.25 -5.06 -47.57
C VAL A 472 -58.30 -3.97 -48.05
N LYS A 473 -58.80 -2.95 -48.78
CA LYS A 473 -57.98 -1.80 -49.18
C LYS A 473 -57.53 -0.97 -47.99
N GLU A 474 -58.41 -0.70 -47.03
CA GLU A 474 -58.06 0.03 -45.81
C GLU A 474 -57.01 -0.73 -44.98
N CYS A 475 -57.14 -2.05 -44.84
CA CYS A 475 -56.11 -2.89 -44.24
C CYS A 475 -54.79 -2.86 -45.02
N ALA A 476 -54.83 -2.91 -46.35
CA ALA A 476 -53.64 -2.81 -47.18
C ALA A 476 -52.95 -1.45 -47.01
N ASP A 477 -53.70 -0.35 -47.03
CA ASP A 477 -53.19 1.01 -46.82
C ASP A 477 -52.61 1.19 -45.41
N LEU A 478 -53.20 0.54 -44.39
CA LEU A 478 -52.68 0.55 -43.03
C LEU A 478 -51.37 -0.23 -42.90
N VAL A 479 -51.26 -1.38 -43.56
CA VAL A 479 -50.02 -2.17 -43.61
C VAL A 479 -48.94 -1.41 -44.37
N GLU A 480 -49.26 -0.79 -45.51
CA GLU A 480 -48.31 0.01 -46.29
C GLU A 480 -47.81 1.23 -45.49
N LYS A 481 -48.71 1.92 -44.77
CA LYS A 481 -48.31 3.01 -43.86
C LYS A 481 -47.43 2.51 -42.71
N ALA A 482 -47.74 1.34 -42.14
CA ALA A 482 -46.92 0.74 -41.09
C ALA A 482 -45.53 0.31 -41.61
N GLU A 483 -45.46 -0.20 -42.84
CA GLU A 483 -44.21 -0.56 -43.51
C GLU A 483 -43.34 0.68 -43.77
N ILE A 484 -43.94 1.76 -44.30
CA ILE A 484 -43.22 3.03 -44.51
C ILE A 484 -42.70 3.59 -43.18
N ALA A 485 -43.50 3.54 -42.11
CA ALA A 485 -43.08 4.00 -40.79
C ALA A 485 -41.93 3.15 -40.22
N ALA A 486 -42.00 1.82 -40.36
CA ALA A 486 -40.94 0.91 -39.92
C ALA A 486 -39.65 1.12 -40.75
N MET A 487 -39.76 1.33 -42.07
CA MET A 487 -38.62 1.63 -42.92
C MET A 487 -37.95 2.96 -42.52
N ALA A 488 -38.73 4.00 -42.22
CA ALA A 488 -38.20 5.28 -41.76
C ALA A 488 -37.48 5.16 -40.41
N GLU A 489 -38.00 4.35 -39.47
CA GLU A 489 -37.33 4.09 -38.20
C GLU A 489 -36.01 3.32 -38.38
N VAL A 490 -36.00 2.32 -39.27
CA VAL A 490 -34.76 1.59 -39.61
C VAL A 490 -33.72 2.51 -40.25
N GLU A 491 -34.11 3.41 -41.15
CA GLU A 491 -33.19 4.40 -41.72
C GLU A 491 -32.66 5.38 -40.67
N ALA A 492 -33.50 5.83 -39.73
CA ALA A 492 -33.07 6.67 -38.63
C ALA A 492 -32.07 5.94 -37.70
N ILE A 493 -32.28 4.65 -37.43
CA ILE A 493 -31.34 3.83 -36.67
C ILE A 493 -30.02 3.67 -37.42
N LYS A 494 -30.06 3.41 -38.74
CA LYS A 494 -28.85 3.31 -39.57
C LYS A 494 -28.06 4.63 -39.59
N ALA A 495 -28.74 5.77 -39.68
CA ALA A 495 -28.09 7.09 -39.63
C ALA A 495 -27.43 7.35 -38.27
N ARG A 496 -28.12 7.05 -37.16
CA ARG A 496 -27.56 7.15 -35.81
C ARG A 496 -26.34 6.25 -35.63
N LYS A 497 -26.40 5.01 -36.12
CA LYS A 497 -25.27 4.07 -36.09
C LYS A 497 -24.06 4.61 -36.87
N ALA A 498 -24.28 5.13 -38.08
CA ALA A 498 -23.19 5.69 -38.88
C ALA A 498 -22.54 6.91 -38.19
N GLU A 499 -23.33 7.75 -37.51
CA GLU A 499 -22.79 8.86 -36.72
C GLU A 499 -21.97 8.37 -35.51
N THR A 500 -22.44 7.34 -34.80
CA THR A 500 -21.68 6.76 -33.68
C THR A 500 -20.38 6.11 -34.15
N ASP A 501 -20.40 5.40 -35.28
CA ASP A 501 -19.21 4.77 -35.86
C ASP A 501 -18.17 5.84 -36.26
N LYS A 502 -18.61 6.96 -36.85
CA LYS A 502 -17.74 8.09 -37.19
C LYS A 502 -17.12 8.75 -35.95
N LYS A 503 -17.89 8.90 -34.86
CA LYS A 503 -17.37 9.42 -33.58
C LYS A 503 -16.34 8.47 -32.97
N LEU A 504 -16.58 7.17 -33.05
CA LEU A 504 -15.65 6.15 -32.57
C LEU A 504 -14.33 6.19 -33.36
N GLU A 505 -14.40 6.26 -34.70
CA GLU A 505 -13.21 6.37 -35.54
C GLU A 505 -12.39 7.64 -35.24
N ALA A 506 -13.06 8.78 -35.03
CA ALA A 506 -12.39 10.03 -34.66
C ALA A 506 -11.68 9.92 -33.30
N ASN A 507 -12.31 9.28 -32.31
CA ASN A 507 -11.69 9.05 -31.00
C ASN A 507 -10.47 8.11 -31.11
N LEU A 508 -10.54 7.06 -31.93
CA LEU A 508 -9.41 6.16 -32.15
C LEU A 508 -8.22 6.90 -32.78
N LYS A 509 -8.46 7.75 -33.79
CA LYS A 509 -7.42 8.60 -34.39
C LYS A 509 -6.80 9.56 -33.37
N ALA A 510 -7.62 10.21 -32.54
CA ALA A 510 -7.11 11.10 -31.49
C ALA A 510 -6.23 10.35 -30.47
N ILE A 511 -6.60 9.12 -30.09
CA ILE A 511 -5.78 8.27 -29.20
C ILE A 511 -4.44 7.92 -29.87
N GLU A 512 -4.45 7.59 -31.16
CA GLU A 512 -3.21 7.30 -31.91
C GLU A 512 -2.30 8.53 -31.99
N GLU A 513 -2.85 9.72 -32.25
CA GLU A 513 -2.10 10.99 -32.26
C GLU A 513 -1.48 11.29 -30.89
N ILE A 514 -2.24 11.13 -29.80
CA ILE A 514 -1.74 11.31 -28.43
C ILE A 514 -0.62 10.32 -28.13
N LYS A 515 -0.76 9.05 -28.53
CA LYS A 515 0.30 8.04 -28.35
C LYS A 515 1.57 8.42 -29.11
N ALA A 516 1.45 8.83 -30.37
CA ALA A 516 2.59 9.26 -31.19
C ALA A 516 3.28 10.49 -30.59
N ALA A 517 2.51 11.49 -30.13
CA ALA A 517 3.06 12.66 -29.46
C ALA A 517 3.77 12.30 -28.16
N THR A 518 3.23 11.35 -27.39
CA THR A 518 3.84 10.86 -26.14
C THR A 518 5.16 10.14 -26.40
N GLU A 519 5.20 9.26 -27.41
CA GLU A 519 6.42 8.54 -27.78
C GLU A 519 7.52 9.50 -28.28
N LEU A 520 7.14 10.53 -29.05
CA LEU A 520 8.07 11.56 -29.51
C LEU A 520 8.59 12.41 -28.34
N ALA A 521 7.72 12.80 -27.41
CA ALA A 521 8.14 13.51 -26.20
C ALA A 521 9.10 12.68 -25.34
N LEU A 522 8.85 11.37 -25.23
CA LEU A 522 9.71 10.44 -24.50
C LEU A 522 11.09 10.31 -25.19
N LYS A 523 11.14 10.12 -26.51
CA LYS A 523 12.42 10.10 -27.25
C LYS A 523 13.20 11.40 -27.12
N ASN A 524 12.52 12.54 -27.15
CA ASN A 524 13.17 13.84 -26.94
C ASN A 524 13.72 13.99 -25.53
N ALA A 525 13.00 13.51 -24.51
CA ALA A 525 13.48 13.50 -23.13
C ALA A 525 14.71 12.59 -22.98
N GLU A 526 14.67 11.37 -23.53
CA GLU A 526 15.81 10.44 -23.53
C GLU A 526 17.03 11.03 -24.25
N MET A 527 16.82 11.70 -25.40
CA MET A 527 17.89 12.38 -26.12
C MET A 527 18.46 13.57 -25.31
N ALA A 528 17.62 14.32 -24.60
CA ALA A 528 18.07 15.41 -23.74
C ALA A 528 18.88 14.90 -22.54
N ASP A 529 18.45 13.79 -21.92
CA ASP A 529 19.19 13.14 -20.83
C ASP A 529 20.53 12.57 -21.32
N ALA A 530 20.56 11.94 -22.51
CA ALA A 530 21.80 11.48 -23.12
C ALA A 530 22.75 12.64 -23.44
N ALA A 531 22.24 13.76 -23.96
CA ALA A 531 23.03 14.97 -24.20
C ALA A 531 23.56 15.58 -22.90
N LYS A 532 22.73 15.62 -21.84
CA LYS A 532 23.14 16.06 -20.50
C LYS A 532 24.30 15.21 -19.98
N LEU A 533 24.17 13.88 -20.02
CA LEU A 533 25.23 12.95 -19.59
C LEU A 533 26.53 13.13 -20.39
N ALA A 534 26.43 13.36 -21.70
CA ALA A 534 27.59 13.63 -22.54
C ALA A 534 28.31 14.94 -22.14
N ILE A 535 27.55 16.01 -21.89
CA ILE A 535 28.09 17.29 -21.42
C ILE A 535 28.73 17.15 -20.04
N GLU A 536 28.07 16.46 -19.10
CA GLU A 536 28.62 16.18 -17.78
C GLU A 536 29.90 15.35 -17.84
N GLY A 537 29.97 14.37 -18.75
CA GLY A 537 31.18 13.59 -19.03
C GLY A 537 32.35 14.46 -19.50
N GLU A 538 32.12 15.36 -20.46
CA GLU A 538 33.15 16.29 -20.94
C GLU A 538 33.56 17.31 -19.87
N LEU A 539 32.61 17.85 -19.10
CA LEU A 539 32.91 18.75 -17.97
C LEU A 539 33.76 18.05 -16.91
N LYS A 540 33.48 16.78 -16.60
CA LYS A 540 34.29 15.98 -15.68
C LYS A 540 35.70 15.77 -16.21
N ARG A 541 35.85 15.49 -17.51
CA ARG A 541 37.15 15.36 -18.18
C ARG A 541 37.94 16.67 -18.17
N LEU A 542 37.28 17.81 -18.41
CA LEU A 542 37.90 19.14 -18.34
C LEU A 542 38.40 19.46 -16.93
N ARG A 543 37.61 19.19 -15.88
CA ARG A 543 38.04 19.35 -14.48
C ARG A 543 39.28 18.50 -14.17
N GLN A 544 39.28 17.22 -14.58
CA GLN A 544 40.46 16.36 -14.41
C GLN A 544 41.69 16.88 -15.17
N GLN A 545 41.50 17.45 -16.36
CA GLN A 545 42.60 18.06 -17.11
C GLN A 545 43.12 19.34 -16.47
N GLU A 546 42.26 20.19 -15.92
CA GLU A 546 42.66 21.37 -15.14
C GLU A 546 43.44 20.98 -13.88
N ASP A 547 43.00 19.94 -13.17
CA ASP A 547 43.71 19.41 -11.99
C ASP A 547 45.11 18.87 -12.36
N THR A 548 45.24 18.16 -13.50
CA THR A 548 46.55 17.68 -13.98
C THR A 548 47.45 18.80 -14.50
N LYS A 549 46.90 19.85 -15.12
CA LYS A 549 47.67 21.03 -15.54
C LYS A 549 48.14 21.87 -14.37
N GLY A 550 47.30 22.06 -13.34
CA GLY A 550 47.70 22.71 -12.10
C GLY A 550 48.81 21.96 -11.37
N SER A 551 48.81 20.63 -11.42
CA SER A 551 49.92 19.81 -10.92
C SER A 551 51.19 19.94 -11.77
N ALA A 552 51.09 20.03 -13.10
CA ALA A 552 52.25 20.17 -13.98
C ALA A 552 52.90 21.56 -13.91
N GLU A 553 52.10 22.64 -13.80
CA GLU A 553 52.62 24.01 -13.59
C GLU A 553 53.29 24.16 -12.21
N ALA A 554 52.75 23.53 -11.16
CA ALA A 554 53.41 23.48 -9.85
C ALA A 554 54.74 22.71 -9.85
N THR A 555 54.96 21.81 -10.82
CA THR A 555 56.21 21.04 -10.93
C THR A 555 57.29 21.82 -11.70
N MET A 556 56.91 22.58 -12.74
CA MET A 556 57.86 23.39 -13.53
C MET A 556 58.42 24.61 -12.77
N ASP A 557 57.68 25.18 -11.81
CA ASP A 557 58.21 26.23 -10.93
C ASP A 557 59.21 25.70 -9.87
N SER A 558 59.26 24.39 -9.64
CA SER A 558 60.21 23.79 -8.68
C SER A 558 61.57 23.41 -9.28
N GLU A 559 61.66 23.18 -10.59
CA GLU A 559 62.91 22.75 -11.25
C GLU A 559 63.84 23.89 -11.66
N ASN A 560 63.40 25.15 -11.63
CA ASN A 560 64.25 26.30 -11.95
C ASN A 560 65.03 26.90 -10.76
N SER A 561 64.94 26.29 -9.56
CA SER A 561 65.59 26.80 -8.33
C SER A 561 66.80 25.99 -7.83
N ALA A 562 67.32 25.02 -8.58
CA ALA A 562 68.45 24.20 -8.14
C ALA A 562 69.67 24.29 -9.08
N LYS A 563 70.40 25.41 -9.03
CA LYS A 563 71.84 25.45 -9.41
C LYS A 563 72.70 25.26 -8.16
N PRO A 564 73.57 24.24 -8.09
CA PRO A 564 74.49 24.09 -6.97
C PRO A 564 75.73 24.97 -7.16
N ILE A 565 76.05 25.77 -6.14
CA ILE A 565 77.31 26.49 -6.01
C ILE A 565 78.41 25.46 -5.72
N SER A 566 79.44 25.42 -6.55
CA SER A 566 80.70 24.71 -6.30
C SER A 566 81.80 25.72 -5.92
N LEU A 567 82.62 25.33 -4.96
CA LEU A 567 83.82 26.00 -4.43
C LEU A 567 84.80 26.47 -5.52
#